data_AF-A0A6B1GGJ2-F1
#
_entry.id   AF-A0A6B1GGJ2-F1
#
_cell.length_a   1.000
_cell.length_b   1.000
_cell.length_c   1.000
_cell.angle_alpha   90.00
_cell.angle_beta   90.00
_cell.angle_gamma   90.00
#
_symmetry.space_group_name_H-M   'P 1'
#
loop_
_entity.id
_entity.type
_entity.pdbx_description
1 polymer ?
#
loop_
_entity_poly.entity_id
_entity_poly.type
_entity_poly.pdbx_seq_one_letter_code
_entity_poly.pdbx_strand_id
1 'polypeptide(L)'
;MRERHPSQGAADREPARAPSLLIAGAVTRDRFADERRPGGAVLYAARAAAALGLRARILALAGPDADLEALGGHDVTLVPSPHTLTFVHMFSPEGVPARKLRVVARPGRALSASDLPATHEDQDEFDLLVLAPLLPDDLVIPSF
;
A
#
# COMPACT_ATOMS: atom_id res chain seq x y z
N MET A 1 27.78 51.40 -8.07
CA MET A 1 26.64 51.20 -7.16
C MET A 1 25.47 50.73 -8.03
N ARG A 2 25.20 49.42 -8.08
CA ARG A 2 24.12 48.85 -8.91
C ARG A 2 22.89 48.66 -8.01
N GLU A 3 21.80 49.33 -8.35
CA GLU A 3 20.52 49.20 -7.67
C GLU A 3 19.97 47.79 -7.88
N ARG A 4 19.59 47.12 -6.78
CA ARG A 4 18.91 45.83 -6.82
C ARG A 4 17.44 46.09 -7.12
N HIS A 5 16.99 45.63 -8.29
CA HIS A 5 15.56 45.40 -8.56
C HIS A 5 14.98 44.46 -7.51
N PRO A 6 13.82 44.76 -6.90
CA PRO A 6 13.14 43.81 -6.03
C PRO A 6 12.63 42.65 -6.89
N SER A 7 13.09 41.44 -6.57
CA SER A 7 12.60 40.20 -7.16
C SER A 7 11.12 39.98 -6.78
N GLN A 8 10.22 40.39 -7.67
CA GLN A 8 8.86 39.86 -7.73
C GLN A 8 8.97 38.37 -8.08
N GLY A 9 8.76 37.47 -7.12
CA GLY A 9 8.85 36.03 -7.41
C GLY A 9 8.38 35.07 -6.33
N ALA A 10 7.74 35.54 -5.25
CA ALA A 10 7.31 34.66 -4.15
C ALA A 10 5.79 34.68 -3.88
N ALA A 11 5.02 35.55 -4.53
CA ALA A 11 3.63 35.82 -4.12
C ALA A 11 2.54 35.09 -4.94
N ASP A 12 2.87 34.45 -6.07
CA ASP A 12 1.87 33.92 -7.02
C ASP A 12 1.93 32.39 -7.22
N ARG A 13 2.53 31.62 -6.31
CA ARG A 13 2.37 30.16 -6.39
C ARG A 13 0.99 29.79 -5.86
N GLU A 14 0.08 29.52 -6.79
CA GLU A 14 -1.17 28.80 -6.53
C GLU A 14 -0.85 27.59 -5.62
N PRO A 15 -1.64 27.35 -4.55
CA PRO A 15 -1.34 26.26 -3.63
C PRO A 15 -1.30 24.96 -4.41
N ALA A 16 -0.14 24.29 -4.40
CA ALA A 16 0.02 23.02 -5.08
C ALA A 16 -1.00 22.03 -4.52
N ARG A 17 -1.84 21.47 -5.41
CA ARG A 17 -2.78 20.39 -5.05
C ARG A 17 -2.00 19.27 -4.40
N ALA A 18 -2.55 18.69 -3.31
CA ALA A 18 -1.96 17.51 -2.69
C ALA A 18 -1.84 16.38 -3.72
N PRO A 19 -0.72 15.64 -3.75
CA PRO A 19 -0.53 14.54 -4.70
C PRO A 19 -1.58 13.45 -4.45
N SER A 20 -2.11 12.92 -5.54
CA SER A 20 -2.99 11.76 -5.55
C SER A 20 -2.16 10.48 -5.52
N LEU A 21 -2.57 9.52 -4.69
CA LEU A 21 -1.81 8.31 -4.41
C LEU A 21 -2.71 7.08 -4.53
N LEU A 22 -2.29 6.10 -5.32
CA LEU A 22 -2.86 4.75 -5.34
C LEU A 22 -1.88 3.79 -4.65
N ILE A 23 -2.40 3.01 -3.70
CA ILE A 23 -1.68 1.91 -3.05
C ILE A 23 -2.40 0.62 -3.41
N ALA A 24 -1.69 -0.36 -3.97
CA ALA A 24 -2.29 -1.63 -4.37
C ALA A 24 -1.51 -2.84 -3.85
N GLY A 25 -2.22 -3.84 -3.31
CA GLY A 25 -1.67 -5.15 -2.99
C GLY A 25 -2.41 -5.93 -1.91
N ALA A 26 -1.80 -7.01 -1.43
CA ALA A 26 -2.38 -7.82 -0.36
C ALA A 26 -2.10 -7.21 1.03
N VAL A 27 -3.11 -7.25 1.89
CA VAL A 27 -2.89 -7.13 3.33
C VAL A 27 -2.23 -8.41 3.82
N THR A 28 -1.21 -8.29 4.65
CA THR A 28 -0.51 -9.45 5.20
C THR A 28 -0.71 -9.56 6.69
N ARG A 29 -0.55 -10.79 7.17
CA ARG A 29 -0.44 -11.09 8.59
C ARG A 29 0.90 -11.76 8.83
N ASP A 30 1.67 -11.19 9.74
CA ASP A 30 2.93 -11.76 10.15
C ASP A 30 2.74 -12.50 11.48
N ARG A 31 3.24 -13.73 11.54
CA ARG A 31 3.21 -14.59 12.73
C ARG A 31 4.61 -14.78 13.27
N PHE A 32 4.78 -14.45 14.56
CA PHE A 32 6.02 -14.54 15.30
C PHE A 32 5.79 -15.42 16.53
N ALA A 33 6.18 -16.70 16.45
CA ALA A 33 5.78 -17.69 17.45
C ALA A 33 4.25 -17.62 17.71
N ASP A 34 3.84 -17.17 18.89
CA ASP A 34 2.43 -17.03 19.29
C ASP A 34 1.82 -15.66 18.99
N GLU A 35 2.63 -14.69 18.59
CA GLU A 35 2.18 -13.33 18.28
C GLU A 35 1.74 -13.20 16.81
N ARG A 36 0.70 -12.38 16.59
CA ARG A 36 0.18 -12.04 15.26
C ARG A 36 0.21 -10.53 15.11
N ARG A 37 0.72 -10.04 13.99
CA ARG A 37 0.79 -8.61 13.69
C ARG A 37 0.20 -8.32 12.30
N PRO A 38 -0.54 -7.22 12.13
CA PRO A 38 -0.82 -6.69 10.80
C PRO A 38 0.49 -6.32 10.12
N GLY A 39 0.61 -6.65 8.84
CA GLY A 39 1.80 -6.38 8.05
C GLY A 39 1.47 -6.09 6.59
N GLY A 40 2.54 -6.05 5.80
CA GLY A 40 2.45 -5.89 4.36
C GLY A 40 2.64 -4.44 3.93
N ALA A 41 3.22 -4.26 2.76
CA ALA A 41 3.58 -2.94 2.26
C ALA A 41 2.35 -2.02 2.09
N VAL A 42 1.16 -2.58 1.83
CA VAL A 42 -0.09 -1.80 1.76
C VAL A 42 -0.37 -1.07 3.09
N LEU A 43 -0.30 -1.78 4.21
CA LEU A 43 -0.59 -1.19 5.53
C LEU A 43 0.49 -0.18 5.95
N TYR A 44 1.76 -0.45 5.64
CA TYR A 44 2.85 0.50 5.91
C TYR A 44 2.75 1.75 5.05
N ALA A 45 2.42 1.62 3.77
CA ALA A 45 2.22 2.75 2.87
C ALA A 45 1.02 3.61 3.30
N ALA A 46 -0.08 2.99 3.72
CA ALA A 46 -1.25 3.70 4.26
C ALA A 46 -0.89 4.51 5.52
N ARG A 47 -0.20 3.88 6.49
CA ARG A 47 0.30 4.58 7.69
C ARG A 47 1.21 5.76 7.35
N ALA A 48 2.11 5.58 6.38
CA ALA A 48 2.99 6.65 5.93
C ALA A 48 2.21 7.79 5.28
N ALA A 49 1.24 7.49 4.41
CA ALA A 49 0.37 8.49 3.79
C ALA A 49 -0.40 9.29 4.85
N ALA A 50 -1.04 8.61 5.80
CA ALA A 50 -1.77 9.26 6.89
C ALA A 50 -0.86 10.14 7.77
N ALA A 51 0.35 9.67 8.10
CA ALA A 51 1.33 10.44 8.87
C ALA A 51 1.81 11.70 8.14
N LEU A 52 1.77 11.71 6.80
CA LEU A 52 2.07 12.86 5.95
C LEU A 52 0.85 13.76 5.69
N GLY A 53 -0.31 13.46 6.30
CA GLY A 53 -1.55 14.19 6.05
C GLY A 53 -2.18 13.93 4.68
N LEU A 54 -1.80 12.83 4.02
CA LEU A 54 -2.31 12.43 2.71
C LEU A 54 -3.45 11.42 2.84
N ARG A 55 -4.44 11.55 1.96
CA ARG A 55 -5.49 10.55 1.74
C ARG A 55 -5.17 9.77 0.47
N ALA A 56 -5.04 8.46 0.58
CA ALA A 56 -4.79 7.56 -0.54
C ALA A 56 -6.08 6.88 -1.01
N ARG A 57 -6.10 6.50 -2.29
CA ARG A 57 -6.97 5.43 -2.78
C ARG A 57 -6.22 4.10 -2.60
N ILE A 58 -6.90 3.11 -2.04
CA ILE A 58 -6.27 1.83 -1.67
C ILE A 58 -7.05 0.70 -2.32
N LEU A 59 -6.36 -0.13 -3.10
CA LEU A 59 -6.86 -1.41 -3.58
C LEU A 59 -6.20 -2.53 -2.76
N ALA A 60 -6.97 -3.16 -1.88
CA ALA A 60 -6.44 -4.15 -0.94
C ALA A 60 -7.10 -5.52 -1.13
N LEU A 61 -6.29 -6.57 -1.23
CA LEU A 61 -6.75 -7.96 -1.18
C LEU A 61 -6.61 -8.49 0.25
N ALA A 62 -7.71 -8.97 0.85
CA ALA A 62 -7.70 -9.35 2.26
C ALA A 62 -8.69 -10.48 2.60
N GLY A 63 -8.33 -11.29 3.60
CA GLY A 63 -9.24 -12.24 4.22
C GLY A 63 -10.15 -11.60 5.27
N PRO A 64 -11.20 -12.31 5.73
CA PRO A 64 -12.12 -11.81 6.75
C PRO A 64 -11.47 -11.56 8.11
N ASP A 65 -10.27 -12.11 8.32
CA ASP A 65 -9.50 -11.95 9.53
C ASP A 65 -8.47 -10.80 9.44
N ALA A 66 -8.32 -10.13 8.30
CA ALA A 66 -7.36 -9.04 8.16
C ALA A 66 -7.64 -7.90 9.15
N ASP A 67 -6.57 -7.35 9.72
CA ASP A 67 -6.63 -6.11 10.50
C ASP A 67 -6.43 -4.94 9.53
N LEU A 68 -7.45 -4.09 9.44
CA LEU A 68 -7.56 -3.01 8.46
C LEU A 68 -7.49 -1.62 9.12
N GLU A 69 -7.14 -1.52 10.41
CA GLU A 69 -7.13 -0.25 11.15
C GLU A 69 -6.28 0.81 10.43
N ALA A 70 -5.12 0.39 9.91
CA ALA A 70 -4.19 1.24 9.16
C ALA A 70 -4.76 1.84 7.88
N LEU A 71 -5.88 1.34 7.37
CA LEU A 71 -6.55 1.85 6.18
C LEU A 71 -7.58 2.94 6.49
N GLY A 72 -7.84 3.21 7.78
CA GLY A 72 -8.80 4.22 8.21
C GLY A 72 -8.45 5.62 7.70
N GLY A 73 -9.46 6.36 7.21
CA GLY A 73 -9.28 7.70 6.65
C GLY A 73 -8.85 7.73 5.17
N HIS A 74 -8.67 6.57 4.54
CA HIS A 74 -8.39 6.42 3.12
C HIS A 74 -9.64 5.98 2.33
N ASP A 75 -9.57 6.07 1.00
CA ASP A 75 -10.60 5.56 0.09
C ASP A 75 -10.27 4.12 -0.28
N VAL A 76 -10.89 3.17 0.43
CA VAL A 76 -10.51 1.74 0.36
C VAL A 76 -11.47 0.95 -0.51
N THR A 77 -10.93 0.30 -1.54
CA THR A 77 -11.57 -0.78 -2.29
C THR A 77 -11.00 -2.10 -1.80
N LEU A 78 -11.82 -2.87 -1.07
CA LEU A 78 -11.43 -4.16 -0.53
C LEU A 78 -11.88 -5.28 -1.47
N VAL A 79 -10.91 -6.05 -1.93
CA VAL A 79 -11.13 -7.28 -2.66
C VAL A 79 -11.17 -8.45 -1.67
N PRO A 80 -12.31 -9.14 -1.52
CA PRO A 80 -12.42 -10.22 -0.56
C PRO A 80 -11.66 -11.47 -1.03
N SER A 81 -11.08 -12.17 -0.06
CA SER A 81 -10.38 -13.44 -0.22
C SER A 81 -10.79 -14.40 0.92
N PRO A 82 -10.77 -15.73 0.72
CA PRO A 82 -10.97 -16.67 1.82
C PRO A 82 -9.90 -16.57 2.92
N HIS A 83 -8.69 -16.12 2.58
CA HIS A 83 -7.58 -16.02 3.53
C HIS A 83 -6.76 -14.74 3.33
N THR A 84 -6.26 -14.19 4.44
CA THR A 84 -5.24 -13.14 4.46
C THR A 84 -3.86 -13.75 4.19
N LEU A 85 -3.05 -13.10 3.34
CA LEU A 85 -1.70 -13.54 3.06
C LEU A 85 -0.89 -13.61 4.37
N THR A 86 -0.48 -14.81 4.78
CA THR A 86 0.13 -15.00 6.10
C THR A 86 1.56 -15.50 5.98
N PHE A 87 2.47 -14.76 6.60
CA PHE A 87 3.88 -15.14 6.73
C PHE A 87 4.18 -15.61 8.16
N VAL A 88 4.94 -16.69 8.28
CA VAL A 88 5.51 -17.15 9.55
C VAL A 88 6.99 -16.83 9.57
N HIS A 89 7.41 -16.14 10.62
CA HIS A 89 8.80 -15.81 10.90
C HIS A 89 9.36 -16.82 11.89
N MET A 90 10.44 -17.50 11.48
CA MET A 90 11.20 -18.39 12.34
C MET A 90 12.60 -17.82 12.49
N PHE A 91 13.03 -17.65 13.74
CA PHE A 91 14.36 -17.17 14.09
C PHE A 91 15.15 -18.34 14.66
N SER A 92 16.40 -18.49 14.21
CA SER A 92 17.34 -19.41 14.84
C SER A 92 17.69 -18.95 16.26
N PRO A 93 18.21 -19.86 17.11
CA PRO A 93 18.78 -19.49 18.41
C PRO A 93 19.83 -18.39 18.30
N GLU A 94 20.04 -17.65 19.39
CA GLU A 94 21.01 -16.56 19.48
C GLU A 94 22.39 -16.98 18.95
N GLY A 95 22.99 -16.13 18.12
CA GLY A 95 24.31 -16.38 17.51
C GLY A 95 24.28 -17.02 16.12
N VAL A 96 23.13 -17.47 15.62
CA VAL A 96 22.98 -17.96 14.23
C VAL A 96 22.07 -17.02 13.44
N PRO A 97 22.61 -16.18 12.52
CA PRO A 97 21.82 -15.23 11.75
C PRO A 97 21.06 -15.95 10.63
N ALA A 98 19.98 -16.65 10.97
CA ALA A 98 19.06 -17.20 9.99
C ALA A 98 17.62 -16.91 10.41
N ARG A 99 17.02 -15.92 9.75
CA ARG A 99 15.56 -15.75 9.71
C ARG A 99 15.04 -16.53 8.52
N LYS A 100 14.09 -17.44 8.77
CA LYS A 100 13.31 -18.09 7.71
C LYS A 100 11.93 -17.48 7.66
N LEU A 101 11.48 -17.14 6.46
CA LEU A 101 10.13 -16.67 6.18
C LEU A 101 9.40 -17.75 5.39
N ARG A 102 8.18 -18.09 5.80
CA ARG A 102 7.35 -19.07 5.10
C ARG A 102 5.93 -18.53 4.92
N VAL A 103 5.39 -18.69 3.71
CA VAL A 103 3.97 -18.44 3.44
C VAL A 103 3.15 -19.64 3.93
N VAL A 104 2.12 -19.39 4.73
CA VAL A 104 1.25 -20.45 5.30
C VAL A 104 -0.23 -20.29 4.97
N ALA A 105 -0.64 -19.12 4.47
CA ALA A 105 -1.95 -18.88 3.89
C ALA A 105 -1.79 -17.89 2.75
N ARG A 106 -2.56 -18.07 1.68
CA ARG A 106 -2.52 -17.22 0.48
C ARG A 106 -3.94 -16.77 0.13
N PRO A 107 -4.09 -15.62 -0.53
CA PRO A 107 -5.36 -15.24 -1.08
C PRO A 107 -5.89 -16.26 -2.09
N GLY A 108 -7.22 -16.29 -2.26
CA GLY A 108 -7.87 -17.23 -3.19
C GLY A 108 -7.70 -16.89 -4.68
N ARG A 109 -7.25 -15.67 -4.98
CA ARG A 109 -6.94 -15.20 -6.33
C ARG A 109 -5.97 -14.02 -6.29
N ALA A 110 -5.34 -13.74 -7.42
CA ALA A 110 -4.59 -12.50 -7.67
C ALA A 110 -5.51 -11.28 -7.79
N LEU A 111 -4.94 -10.09 -7.53
CA LEU A 111 -5.49 -8.83 -8.02
C LEU A 111 -5.32 -8.73 -9.54
N SER A 112 -6.20 -7.98 -10.18
CA SER A 112 -6.19 -7.74 -11.61
C SER A 112 -6.55 -6.29 -11.93
N ALA A 113 -6.34 -5.88 -13.18
CA ALA A 113 -6.72 -4.54 -13.64
C ALA A 113 -8.22 -4.26 -13.47
N SER A 114 -9.08 -5.27 -13.52
CA SER A 114 -10.53 -5.09 -13.31
C SER A 114 -10.91 -4.85 -11.84
N ASP A 115 -10.00 -5.10 -10.90
CA ASP A 115 -10.22 -4.78 -9.49
C ASP A 115 -9.88 -3.31 -9.18
N LEU A 116 -9.30 -2.56 -10.13
CA LEU A 116 -9.01 -1.14 -9.94
C LEU A 116 -10.30 -0.37 -9.61
N PRO A 117 -10.25 0.58 -8.66
CA PRO A 117 -11.41 1.41 -8.35
C PRO A 117 -11.91 2.07 -9.62
N ALA A 118 -13.23 2.04 -9.86
CA ALA A 118 -13.83 2.70 -11.02
C ALA A 118 -13.41 4.18 -11.05
N THR A 119 -12.90 4.59 -12.20
CA THR A 119 -12.49 5.97 -12.44
C THR A 119 -13.65 6.75 -13.07
N HIS A 120 -13.92 7.96 -12.57
CA HIS A 120 -14.76 8.95 -13.23
C HIS A 120 -13.84 9.84 -14.08
N GLU A 121 -14.16 10.00 -15.37
CA GLU A 121 -13.27 10.54 -16.40
C GLU A 121 -12.52 11.84 -16.01
N ASP A 122 -11.27 11.92 -16.49
CA ASP A 122 -10.33 13.05 -16.48
C ASP A 122 -9.77 13.53 -15.12
N GLN A 123 -10.20 12.98 -13.98
CA GLN A 123 -9.68 13.36 -12.64
C GLN A 123 -8.88 12.26 -11.90
N ASP A 124 -8.58 11.16 -12.59
CA ASP A 124 -8.08 9.92 -11.99
C ASP A 124 -6.67 9.52 -12.42
N GLU A 125 -5.86 10.50 -12.81
CA GLU A 125 -4.42 10.27 -12.96
C GLU A 125 -3.77 10.30 -11.57
N PHE A 126 -3.18 9.18 -11.16
CA PHE A 126 -2.45 9.10 -9.90
C PHE A 126 -1.06 9.70 -10.09
N ASP A 127 -0.71 10.67 -9.25
CA ASP A 127 0.63 11.27 -9.24
C ASP A 127 1.68 10.24 -8.78
N LEU A 128 1.26 9.25 -7.97
CA LEU A 128 2.10 8.15 -7.50
C LEU A 128 1.31 6.84 -7.36
N LEU A 129 1.94 5.75 -7.82
CA LEU A 129 1.47 4.38 -7.62
C LEU A 129 2.47 3.60 -6.75
N VAL A 130 1.97 3.07 -5.63
CA VAL A 130 2.71 2.13 -4.77
C VAL A 130 2.16 0.73 -4.99
N LEU A 131 2.92 -0.08 -5.73
CA LEU A 131 2.66 -1.51 -5.88
C LEU A 131 3.39 -2.26 -4.76
N ALA A 132 2.62 -2.82 -3.82
CA ALA A 132 3.19 -3.71 -2.82
C ALA A 132 3.77 -4.96 -3.49
N PRO A 133 4.71 -5.68 -2.84
CA PRO A 133 5.17 -6.96 -3.34
C PRO A 133 4.00 -7.92 -3.55
N LEU A 134 3.92 -8.43 -4.77
CA LEU A 134 2.99 -9.46 -5.18
C LEU A 134 3.80 -10.74 -5.34
N LEU A 135 3.35 -11.84 -4.76
CA LEU A 135 3.82 -13.15 -5.19
C LEU A 135 3.54 -13.31 -6.70
N PRO A 136 4.25 -14.20 -7.42
CA PRO A 136 4.01 -14.41 -8.85
C PRO A 136 2.53 -14.63 -9.21
N ASP A 137 1.78 -15.21 -8.28
CA ASP A 137 0.35 -15.54 -8.42
C ASP A 137 -0.58 -14.51 -7.78
N ASP A 138 -0.07 -13.33 -7.36
CA ASP A 138 -0.85 -12.26 -6.73
C ASP A 138 -1.25 -11.14 -7.72
N LEU A 139 -0.74 -11.16 -8.96
CA LEU A 139 -1.15 -10.26 -10.04
C LEU A 139 -1.48 -11.03 -11.32
N VAL A 140 -2.68 -10.79 -11.89
CA VAL A 140 -2.98 -11.19 -13.26
C VAL A 140 -2.69 -10.02 -14.19
N ILE A 141 -1.67 -10.18 -15.03
CA ILE A 141 -1.40 -9.26 -16.13
C ILE A 141 -2.17 -9.80 -17.34
N PRO A 142 -3.10 -9.02 -17.95
CA PRO A 142 -3.69 -9.41 -19.22
C PRO A 142 -2.57 -9.65 -20.23
N SER A 143 -2.59 -10.79 -20.92
CA SER A 143 -1.69 -11.04 -22.04
C SER A 143 -1.78 -9.85 -23.00
N PHE A 144 -0.65 -9.20 -23.28
CA PHE A 144 -0.55 -8.16 -24.30
C PHE A 144 -0.83 -8.71 -25.71
#